data_AF-A0A6P0K8Y6-F1
#
_entry.id   AF-A0A6P0K8Y6-F1
#
_cell.length_a   1.000
_cell.length_b   1.000
_cell.length_c   1.000
_cell.angle_alpha   90.00
_cell.angle_beta   90.00
_cell.angle_gamma   90.00
#
_symmetry.space_group_name_H-M   'P 1'
#
loop_
_entity.id
_entity.type
_entity.pdbx_description
1 polymer ?
#
loop_
_entity_poly.entity_id
_entity_poly.type
_entity_poly.pdbx_seq_one_letter_code
_entity_poly.pdbx_strand_id
1 'polypeptide(L)'
;MARTPFAIGNPNGREVGPVLIPNNTEIAGIEVREQYGYGLIDTRLHFRNLDGSTIPGNPQTSWLTNNTNVSRTGAVLIPNDEVFIGLLVIEHHGYGIVNLRVKKRKRDGTIADYSEFLSPNMSSTGWYDVVIPNGAVAKGITGRDQGGYGLVDMAIDFEQ
;
A
#
# COMPACT_ATOMS: atom_id res chain seq x y z
N MET A 1 17.93 4.27 0.70
CA MET A 1 16.57 3.68 0.71
C MET A 1 16.65 2.25 0.21
N ALA A 2 16.11 1.31 0.99
CA ALA A 2 16.01 -0.09 0.64
C ALA A 2 14.56 -0.44 0.28
N ARG A 3 14.32 -1.65 -0.21
CA ARG A 3 13.00 -2.14 -0.60
C ARG A 3 12.81 -3.57 -0.13
N THR A 4 11.60 -3.92 0.25
CA THR A 4 11.22 -5.31 0.48
C THR A 4 11.26 -6.09 -0.84
N PRO A 5 11.26 -7.43 -0.81
CA PRO A 5 10.78 -8.19 -1.94
C PRO A 5 9.36 -7.75 -2.33
N PHE A 6 9.02 -7.97 -3.60
CA PHE A 6 7.64 -7.92 -4.06
C PHE A 6 6.82 -9.01 -3.36
N ALA A 7 5.60 -8.67 -2.92
CA ALA A 7 4.77 -9.52 -2.08
C ALA A 7 4.42 -10.86 -2.76
N ILE A 8 4.04 -10.82 -4.04
CA ILE A 8 3.58 -11.99 -4.79
C ILE A 8 4.74 -12.63 -5.56
N GLY A 9 5.69 -11.83 -6.04
CA GLY A 9 6.78 -12.25 -6.91
C GLY A 9 6.37 -12.39 -8.38
N ASN A 10 5.24 -11.81 -8.79
CA ASN A 10 4.72 -11.89 -10.15
C ASN A 10 5.56 -11.02 -11.11
N PRO A 11 6.29 -11.61 -12.08
CA PRO A 11 7.20 -10.87 -12.96
C PRO A 11 6.50 -10.22 -14.15
N ASN A 12 5.20 -10.45 -14.37
CA ASN A 12 4.51 -10.10 -15.61
C ASN A 12 4.07 -8.63 -15.71
N GLY A 13 4.24 -7.84 -14.64
CA GLY A 13 3.96 -6.41 -14.64
C GLY A 13 5.23 -5.56 -14.77
N ARG A 14 5.08 -4.38 -15.38
CA ARG A 14 6.12 -3.35 -15.41
C ARG A 14 6.20 -2.67 -14.05
N GLU A 15 7.41 -2.52 -13.52
CA GLU A 15 7.62 -1.76 -12.28
C GLU A 15 7.21 -0.28 -12.45
N VAL A 16 6.48 0.23 -11.47
CA VAL A 16 6.00 1.62 -11.36
C VAL A 16 6.32 2.17 -9.97
N GLY A 17 6.62 3.46 -9.89
CA GLY A 17 7.09 4.11 -8.68
C GLY A 17 8.62 4.11 -8.55
N PRO A 18 9.17 4.28 -7.33
CA PRO A 18 8.42 4.41 -6.07
C PRO A 18 7.63 5.72 -6.01
N VAL A 19 6.46 5.70 -5.36
CA VAL A 19 5.87 6.94 -4.82
C VAL A 19 6.31 7.08 -3.37
N LEU A 20 6.94 8.22 -3.08
CA LEU A 20 7.56 8.49 -1.79
C LEU A 20 6.79 9.57 -1.05
N ILE A 21 6.69 9.42 0.27
CA ILE A 21 6.24 10.49 1.16
C ILE A 21 7.39 11.49 1.39
N PRO A 22 7.11 12.75 1.73
CA PRO A 22 8.15 13.73 2.02
C PRO A 22 9.05 13.34 3.21
N ASN A 23 10.26 13.90 3.24
CA ASN A 23 11.14 13.78 4.41
C ASN A 23 10.46 14.32 5.67
N ASN A 24 10.83 13.78 6.83
CA ASN A 24 10.22 14.14 8.13
C ASN A 24 8.71 13.93 8.21
N THR A 25 8.18 13.00 7.40
CA THR A 25 6.80 12.50 7.50
C THR A 25 6.78 10.98 7.66
N GLU A 26 5.62 10.46 8.02
CA GLU A 26 5.33 9.02 8.07
C GLU A 26 4.03 8.70 7.31
N ILE A 27 3.92 7.44 6.84
CA ILE A 27 2.71 6.93 6.20
C ILE A 27 1.58 6.90 7.23
N ALA A 28 0.51 7.64 6.94
CA ALA A 28 -0.67 7.78 7.76
C ALA A 28 -1.86 6.97 7.23
N GLY A 29 -1.72 6.34 6.07
CA GLY A 29 -2.79 5.58 5.43
C GLY A 29 -2.47 5.22 4.00
N ILE A 30 -3.34 4.41 3.41
CA ILE A 30 -3.27 4.03 2.01
C ILE A 30 -4.66 4.13 1.41
N GLU A 31 -4.71 4.59 0.17
CA GLU A 31 -5.90 4.62 -0.65
C GLU A 31 -5.64 3.81 -1.93
N VAL A 32 -6.67 3.11 -2.39
CA VAL A 32 -6.63 2.27 -3.57
C VAL A 32 -7.77 2.62 -4.52
N ARG A 33 -7.53 2.41 -5.82
CA ARG A 33 -8.56 2.39 -6.85
C ARG A 33 -8.77 0.96 -7.30
N GLU A 34 -10.02 0.56 -7.40
CA GLU A 34 -10.46 -0.72 -7.94
C GLU A 34 -11.23 -0.49 -9.24
N GLN A 35 -11.02 -1.36 -10.22
CA GLN A 35 -11.86 -1.49 -11.41
C GLN A 35 -12.65 -2.80 -11.34
N TYR A 36 -13.97 -2.70 -11.54
CA TYR A 36 -14.86 -3.85 -11.50
C TYR A 36 -14.44 -4.92 -12.50
N GLY A 37 -14.18 -6.14 -12.01
CA GLY A 37 -13.77 -7.27 -12.84
C GLY A 37 -12.27 -7.32 -13.18
N TYR A 38 -11.44 -6.42 -12.64
CA TYR A 38 -10.00 -6.41 -12.89
C TYR A 38 -9.17 -6.44 -11.59
N GLY A 39 -9.63 -5.77 -10.53
CA GLY A 39 -8.91 -5.70 -9.25
C GLY A 39 -8.43 -4.28 -8.93
N LEU A 40 -7.42 -4.17 -8.08
CA LEU A 40 -6.79 -2.90 -7.74
C LEU A 40 -5.96 -2.41 -8.93
N ILE A 41 -6.23 -1.20 -9.38
CA ILE A 41 -5.59 -0.58 -10.54
C ILE A 41 -4.63 0.54 -10.18
N ASP A 42 -4.73 1.08 -8.96
CA ASP A 42 -3.91 2.19 -8.53
C ASP A 42 -3.88 2.28 -7.00
N THR A 43 -2.88 2.96 -6.47
CA THR A 43 -2.76 3.24 -5.04
C THR A 43 -1.98 4.52 -4.78
N ARG A 44 -2.24 5.14 -3.63
CA ARG A 44 -1.48 6.29 -3.11
C ARG A 44 -1.38 6.22 -1.60
N LEU A 45 -0.42 6.95 -1.05
CA LEU A 45 -0.18 7.03 0.38
C LEU A 45 -0.71 8.34 0.94
N HIS A 46 -1.38 8.27 2.09
CA HIS A 46 -1.59 9.43 2.95
C HIS A 46 -0.38 9.55 3.89
N PHE A 47 0.01 10.76 4.25
CA PHE A 47 1.13 10.98 5.16
C PHE A 47 0.84 12.07 6.18
N ARG A 48 1.59 12.07 7.28
CA ARG A 48 1.46 13.06 8.36
C ARG A 48 2.83 13.36 8.98
N ASN A 49 2.91 14.34 9.86
CA ASN A 49 4.15 14.65 10.57
C ASN A 49 4.57 13.47 11.47
N LEU A 50 5.87 13.33 11.75
CA LEU A 50 6.40 12.25 12.59
C LEU A 50 5.86 12.22 14.02
N ASP A 51 5.40 13.37 14.53
CA ASP A 51 4.75 13.49 15.84
C ASP A 51 3.27 13.04 15.83
N GLY A 52 2.77 12.57 14.69
CA GLY A 52 1.39 12.15 14.50
C GLY A 52 0.41 13.30 14.23
N SER A 53 0.87 14.56 14.19
CA SER A 53 0.02 15.69 13.84
C SER A 53 -0.33 15.71 12.35
N THR A 54 -1.56 16.12 12.05
CA THR A 54 -2.07 16.21 10.68
C THR A 54 -1.45 17.38 9.93
N ILE A 55 -1.03 17.16 8.68
CA ILE A 55 -0.65 18.24 7.77
C ILE A 55 -1.94 18.80 7.13
N PRO A 56 -2.14 20.13 7.05
CA PRO A 56 -3.31 20.70 6.37
C PRO A 56 -3.42 20.26 4.91
N GLY A 57 -4.66 20.12 4.41
CA GLY A 57 -4.93 19.92 2.97
C GLY A 57 -4.98 18.47 2.48
N ASN A 58 -5.21 17.49 3.36
CA ASN A 58 -5.24 16.06 3.02
C ASN A 58 -3.94 15.59 2.31
N PRO A 59 -2.80 15.62 3.02
CA PRO A 59 -1.49 15.21 2.51
C PRO A 59 -1.52 13.79 1.93
N GLN A 60 -1.24 13.69 0.63
CA GLN A 60 -1.21 12.42 -0.10
C GLN A 60 -0.19 12.47 -1.23
N THR A 61 0.37 11.32 -1.57
CA THR A 61 1.23 11.20 -2.76
C THR A 61 0.40 11.29 -4.03
N SER A 62 1.07 11.45 -5.17
CA SER A 62 0.49 11.10 -6.46
C SER A 62 0.08 9.62 -6.49
N TRP A 63 -0.84 9.30 -7.39
CA TRP A 63 -1.20 7.93 -7.70
C TRP A 63 -0.01 7.19 -8.34
N LEU A 64 0.16 5.93 -7.97
CA LEU A 64 1.29 5.08 -8.36
C LEU A 64 1.28 4.76 -9.86
N THR A 65 0.12 4.41 -10.42
CA THR A 65 -0.03 4.06 -11.84
C THR A 65 -0.64 5.22 -12.64
N ASN A 66 -1.36 6.12 -11.98
CA ASN A 66 -2.24 7.14 -12.58
C ASN A 66 -3.37 6.53 -13.44
N ASN A 67 -3.78 5.30 -13.12
CA ASN A 67 -4.91 4.67 -13.79
C ASN A 67 -6.23 5.28 -13.30
N THR A 68 -7.02 5.80 -14.24
CA THR A 68 -8.27 6.52 -13.97
C THR A 68 -9.52 5.72 -14.29
N ASN A 69 -9.40 4.45 -14.71
CA ASN A 69 -10.52 3.54 -15.01
C ASN A 69 -11.22 3.02 -13.73
N VAL A 70 -11.43 3.91 -12.77
CA VAL A 70 -11.89 3.59 -11.42
C VAL A 70 -13.38 3.27 -11.39
N SER A 71 -13.73 2.16 -10.76
CA SER A 71 -15.09 1.83 -10.36
C SER A 71 -15.35 2.15 -8.89
N ARG A 72 -14.34 1.94 -8.03
CA ARG A 72 -14.44 2.19 -6.59
C ARG A 72 -13.12 2.68 -6.02
N THR A 73 -13.21 3.47 -4.95
CA THR A 73 -12.07 3.84 -4.12
C THR A 73 -12.27 3.29 -2.72
N GLY A 74 -11.17 2.87 -2.10
CA GLY A 74 -11.14 2.45 -0.71
C GLY A 74 -9.93 3.06 -0.04
N ALA A 75 -10.09 3.51 1.20
CA ALA A 75 -9.02 4.10 1.97
C ALA A 75 -9.01 3.55 3.38
N VAL A 76 -7.83 3.43 3.96
CA VAL A 76 -7.69 3.28 5.41
C VAL A 76 -6.67 4.26 5.95
N LEU A 77 -7.03 4.87 7.07
CA LEU A 77 -6.14 5.71 7.85
C LEU A 77 -5.62 4.92 9.05
N ILE A 78 -4.38 5.20 9.41
CA ILE A 78 -3.67 4.60 10.53
C ILE A 78 -3.85 5.54 11.72
N PRO A 79 -4.33 5.05 12.88
CA PRO A 79 -4.42 5.84 14.10
C PRO A 79 -3.09 6.51 14.50
N ASN A 80 -3.16 7.61 15.25
CA ASN A 80 -1.98 8.39 15.62
C ASN A 80 -1.00 7.63 16.54
N ASP A 81 -1.50 6.67 17.31
CA ASP A 81 -0.73 5.80 18.19
C ASP A 81 -0.18 4.54 17.48
N GLU A 82 -0.42 4.42 16.17
CA GLU A 82 0.03 3.31 15.32
C GLU A 82 0.92 3.79 14.17
N VAL A 83 1.73 2.89 13.64
CA VAL A 83 2.62 3.10 12.49
C VAL A 83 2.43 2.02 11.44
N PHE A 84 2.58 2.41 10.17
CA PHE A 84 2.62 1.48 9.04
C PHE A 84 3.88 0.61 9.09
N ILE A 85 3.73 -0.70 8.98
CA ILE A 85 4.88 -1.63 8.92
C ILE A 85 4.80 -2.62 7.75
N GLY A 86 3.67 -2.72 7.08
CA GLY A 86 3.48 -3.74 6.06
C GLY A 86 2.13 -3.72 5.37
N LEU A 87 1.98 -4.66 4.46
CA LEU A 87 0.73 -4.96 3.77
C LEU A 87 0.48 -6.46 3.81
N LEU A 88 -0.80 -6.83 3.91
CA LEU A 88 -1.29 -8.13 3.44
C LEU A 88 -1.94 -7.89 2.08
N VAL A 89 -1.38 -8.48 1.04
CA VAL A 89 -1.84 -8.35 -0.35
C VAL A 89 -2.64 -9.59 -0.73
N ILE A 90 -3.80 -9.39 -1.34
CA ILE A 90 -4.65 -10.48 -1.83
C ILE A 90 -4.59 -10.49 -3.35
N GLU A 91 -4.22 -11.64 -3.89
CA GLU A 91 -4.14 -11.90 -5.31
C GLU A 91 -5.32 -12.74 -5.79
N HIS A 92 -5.75 -12.51 -7.02
CA HIS A 92 -6.44 -13.50 -7.84
C HIS A 92 -5.66 -13.79 -9.11
N HIS A 93 -5.34 -15.07 -9.33
CA HIS A 93 -4.63 -15.54 -10.51
C HIS A 93 -5.34 -15.08 -11.79
N GLY A 94 -4.60 -14.45 -12.71
CA GLY A 94 -5.11 -13.92 -13.98
C GLY A 94 -5.70 -12.50 -13.92
N TYR A 95 -5.83 -11.90 -12.72
CA TYR A 95 -6.36 -10.53 -12.54
C TYR A 95 -5.37 -9.62 -11.81
N GLY A 96 -4.55 -10.19 -10.91
CA GLY A 96 -3.57 -9.43 -10.13
C GLY A 96 -4.03 -9.23 -8.69
N ILE A 97 -3.67 -8.09 -8.10
CA ILE A 97 -4.06 -7.73 -6.74
C ILE A 97 -5.52 -7.32 -6.75
N VAL A 98 -6.36 -7.98 -5.96
CA VAL A 98 -7.79 -7.67 -5.85
C VAL A 98 -8.13 -6.91 -4.57
N ASN A 99 -7.25 -7.00 -3.57
CA ASN A 99 -7.45 -6.36 -2.27
C ASN A 99 -6.14 -6.25 -1.47
N LEU A 100 -6.16 -5.44 -0.41
CA LEU A 100 -5.09 -5.40 0.58
C LEU A 100 -5.58 -4.97 1.97
N ARG A 101 -4.79 -5.27 2.99
CA ARG A 101 -4.89 -4.72 4.35
C ARG A 101 -3.56 -4.06 4.74
N VAL A 102 -3.63 -3.02 5.55
CA VAL A 102 -2.45 -2.40 6.16
C VAL A 102 -2.07 -3.18 7.41
N LYS A 103 -0.81 -3.59 7.51
CA LYS A 103 -0.22 -4.13 8.72
C LYS A 103 0.36 -2.98 9.55
N LYS A 104 -0.01 -2.95 10.84
CA LYS A 104 0.27 -1.83 11.72
C LYS A 104 1.02 -2.30 12.96
N ARG A 105 1.64 -1.36 13.66
CA ARG A 105 2.24 -1.59 14.99
C ARG A 105 1.95 -0.39 15.88
N LYS A 106 1.72 -0.60 17.17
CA LYS A 106 1.67 0.50 18.13
C LYS A 106 3.05 1.17 18.23
N ARG A 107 3.09 2.46 18.53
CA ARG A 107 4.36 3.20 18.69
C ARG A 107 5.23 2.68 19.84
N ASP A 108 4.61 2.06 20.85
CA ASP A 108 5.31 1.40 21.96
C ASP A 108 5.97 0.06 21.55
N GLY A 109 5.82 -0.37 20.30
CA GLY A 109 6.40 -1.60 19.76
C GLY A 109 5.47 -2.81 19.81
N THR A 110 4.31 -2.70 20.46
CA THR A 110 3.31 -3.78 20.50
C THR A 110 2.74 -4.02 19.11
N ILE A 111 2.64 -5.29 18.69
CA ILE A 111 2.05 -5.66 17.40
C ILE A 111 0.59 -5.23 17.40
N ALA A 112 0.19 -4.43 16.40
CA ALA A 112 -1.20 -4.10 16.17
C ALA A 112 -1.77 -5.03 15.08
N ASP A 113 -3.09 -5.18 15.08
CA ASP A 113 -3.78 -5.98 14.06
C ASP A 113 -3.76 -5.27 12.69
N TYR A 114 -4.11 -6.02 11.66
CA TYR A 114 -4.33 -5.48 10.33
C TYR A 114 -5.53 -4.53 10.30
N SER A 115 -5.53 -3.58 9.36
CA SER A 115 -6.70 -2.75 9.07
C SER A 115 -7.88 -3.57 8.55
N GLU A 116 -9.03 -2.96 8.32
CA GLU A 116 -10.05 -3.54 7.44
C GLU A 116 -9.52 -3.74 6.01
N PHE A 117 -10.23 -4.53 5.21
CA PHE A 117 -9.95 -4.67 3.78
C PHE A 117 -10.30 -3.39 3.02
N LEU A 118 -9.48 -3.03 2.03
CA LEU A 118 -9.66 -1.79 1.27
C LEU A 118 -10.56 -1.94 0.03
N SER A 119 -10.85 -3.17 -0.37
CA SER A 119 -11.81 -3.50 -1.42
C SER A 119 -12.82 -4.53 -0.87
N PRO A 120 -14.06 -4.57 -1.37
CA PRO A 120 -14.97 -5.68 -1.09
C PRO A 120 -14.64 -6.94 -1.91
N ASN A 121 -13.79 -6.84 -2.94
CA ASN A 121 -13.42 -7.98 -3.76
C ASN A 121 -12.48 -8.92 -2.97
N MET A 122 -13.03 -10.06 -2.56
CA MET A 122 -12.32 -11.11 -1.83
C MET A 122 -12.14 -12.39 -2.65
N SER A 123 -12.43 -12.34 -3.96
CA SER A 123 -12.17 -13.47 -4.85
C SER A 123 -10.65 -13.66 -4.91
N SER A 124 -10.12 -14.66 -4.21
CA SER A 124 -8.69 -14.79 -3.97
C SER A 124 -8.16 -16.17 -4.32
N THR A 125 -6.92 -16.20 -4.79
CA THR A 125 -6.12 -17.41 -5.00
C THR A 125 -4.88 -17.43 -4.09
N GLY A 126 -4.47 -16.28 -3.56
CA GLY A 126 -3.27 -16.17 -2.73
C GLY A 126 -3.28 -14.93 -1.83
N TRP A 127 -2.63 -15.04 -0.67
CA TRP A 127 -2.56 -14.04 0.38
C TRP A 127 -1.09 -13.91 0.80
N TYR A 128 -0.53 -12.71 0.69
CA TYR A 128 0.91 -12.51 0.80
C TYR A 128 1.24 -11.32 1.70
N ASP A 129 2.07 -11.57 2.72
CA ASP A 129 2.59 -10.52 3.60
C ASP A 129 3.85 -9.89 3.02
N VAL A 130 3.93 -8.57 3.08
CA VAL A 130 5.16 -7.81 2.88
C VAL A 130 5.35 -6.85 4.04
N VAL A 131 6.47 -7.00 4.75
CA VAL A 131 6.75 -6.28 6.00
C VAL A 131 8.16 -5.72 5.95
N ILE A 132 8.32 -4.49 6.39
CA ILE A 132 9.65 -3.88 6.52
C ILE A 132 10.44 -4.53 7.69
N PRO A 133 11.78 -4.52 7.67
CA PRO A 133 12.58 -5.00 8.79
C PRO A 133 12.25 -4.29 10.10
N ASN A 134 12.44 -4.96 11.24
CA ASN A 134 12.24 -4.31 12.54
C ASN A 134 13.20 -3.11 12.69
N GLY A 135 12.69 -1.99 13.20
CA GLY A 135 13.42 -0.73 13.33
C GLY A 135 13.42 0.14 12.06
N ALA A 136 13.07 -0.42 10.89
CA ALA A 136 12.94 0.36 9.66
C ALA A 136 11.70 1.26 9.67
N VAL A 137 11.73 2.29 8.83
CA VAL A 137 10.61 3.22 8.60
C VAL A 137 10.20 3.15 7.14
N ALA A 138 8.93 2.84 6.87
CA ALA A 138 8.39 2.87 5.52
C ALA A 138 8.32 4.31 4.99
N LYS A 139 8.76 4.48 3.74
CA LYS A 139 8.84 5.78 3.04
C LYS A 139 8.11 5.80 1.71
N GLY A 140 7.69 4.66 1.19
CA GLY A 140 6.98 4.61 -0.06
C GLY A 140 6.52 3.22 -0.45
N ILE A 141 5.93 3.18 -1.63
CA ILE A 141 5.48 1.95 -2.26
C ILE A 141 5.92 1.93 -3.71
N THR A 142 6.33 0.76 -4.15
CA THR A 142 6.62 0.41 -5.54
C THR A 142 5.64 -0.68 -5.96
N GLY A 143 5.11 -0.59 -7.17
CA GLY A 143 4.17 -1.58 -7.70
C GLY A 143 4.68 -2.21 -8.99
N ARG A 144 3.97 -3.24 -9.43
CA ARG A 144 4.03 -3.73 -10.81
C ARG A 144 2.64 -3.59 -11.42
N ASP A 145 2.58 -2.90 -12.55
CA ASP A 145 1.35 -2.69 -13.32
C ASP A 145 1.41 -3.49 -14.62
N GLN A 146 0.31 -4.16 -14.95
CA GLN A 146 0.17 -4.88 -16.21
C GLN A 146 -0.53 -3.99 -17.25
N GLY A 147 0.13 -2.91 -17.68
CA GLY A 147 -0.30 -2.10 -18.84
C GLY A 147 -1.68 -1.46 -18.68
N GLY A 148 -2.01 -0.98 -17.49
CA GLY A 148 -3.29 -0.33 -17.19
C GLY A 148 -4.45 -1.27 -16.91
N TYR A 149 -4.22 -2.59 -16.85
CA TYR A 149 -5.23 -3.55 -16.41
C TYR A 149 -5.31 -3.70 -14.89
N GLY A 150 -4.20 -3.51 -14.18
CA GLY A 150 -4.18 -3.71 -12.73
C GLY A 150 -2.77 -3.80 -12.15
N LEU A 151 -2.69 -3.53 -10.85
CA LEU A 151 -1.54 -3.86 -10.03
C LEU A 151 -1.46 -5.37 -9.88
N VAL A 152 -0.32 -5.95 -10.22
CA VAL A 152 -0.07 -7.40 -10.12
C VAL A 152 0.94 -7.74 -9.02
N ASP A 153 1.63 -6.74 -8.48
CA ASP A 153 2.55 -6.91 -7.36
C ASP A 153 2.84 -5.59 -6.64
N MET A 154 3.29 -5.66 -5.39
CA MET A 154 3.65 -4.49 -4.58
C MET A 154 4.82 -4.78 -3.65
N ALA A 155 5.63 -3.76 -3.41
CA ALA A 155 6.74 -3.75 -2.47
C ALA A 155 6.75 -2.43 -1.68
N ILE A 156 7.41 -2.44 -0.53
CA ILE A 156 7.52 -1.27 0.36
C ILE A 156 8.95 -0.75 0.31
N ASP A 157 9.10 0.55 0.06
CA ASP A 157 10.37 1.27 0.13
C ASP A 157 10.56 1.81 1.55
N PHE A 158 11.74 1.63 2.13
CA PHE A 158 12.01 1.93 3.54
C PHE A 158 13.44 2.44 3.80
N GLU A 159 13.62 3.05 4.96
CA GLU A 159 14.90 3.49 5.52
C GLU A 159 15.20 2.74 6.83
N GLN A 160 16.49 2.56 7.12
CA GLN A 160 17.01 1.99 8.38
C GLN A 160 17.67 3.08 9.21
#